data_AF-A0A5B0NUA7-F1
#
_entry.id   AF-A0A5B0NUA7-F1
#
_cell.length_a   1.000
_cell.length_b   1.000
_cell.length_c   1.000
_cell.angle_alpha   90.00
_cell.angle_beta   90.00
_cell.angle_gamma   90.00
#
_symmetry.space_group_name_H-M   'P 1'
#
loop_
_entity.id
_entity.type
_entity.pdbx_description
1 polymer ?
#
loop_
_entity_poly.entity_id
_entity_poly.type
_entity_poly.pdbx_seq_one_letter_code
_entity_poly.pdbx_strand_id
1 'polypeptide(L)'
;MRLPNTHLTLKILLWGHTLFGYCKESQAADSSRATTPLPTPKSYAPEKISCPASLSVSISSTYPWPTSSAEQAYISSKTTKSLKTWEDYLCRVNLTGFDVKEFLKNSTRDGQVAGRNLPNIAFSLSGGGNRALLYAASIMDAFDSRNPQANEARTGGVLQLANFASGLSASSWLLASWGNANFIRFPELADNAWHSAFTHGYFSWKRMKHYPHHYRDLRKKKKAGFHVSVVENDPDVGRTLTLSSLRSKSEYVEQSVPFPILVTTSRKQEGADLDLDSPIYEFTPEDINVWHPTLNATFPIEYLGSKAGAVTNKATECVTGFDNLGSLNAKSSALDS
;
A
#
# COMPACT_ATOMS: atom_id res chain seq x y z
N MET A 1 44.08 13.93 -51.63
CA MET A 1 42.87 14.51 -52.27
C MET A 1 41.87 14.76 -51.15
N ARG A 2 41.79 15.94 -50.52
CA ARG A 2 41.22 17.24 -50.93
C ARG A 2 39.77 17.16 -51.44
N LEU A 3 38.90 17.89 -50.70
CA LEU A 3 37.46 18.16 -50.81
C LEU A 3 36.99 18.64 -52.20
N PRO A 4 35.66 18.66 -52.46
CA PRO A 4 34.77 19.81 -52.15
C PRO A 4 33.43 19.32 -51.52
N ASN A 5 32.73 19.98 -50.59
CA ASN A 5 32.21 21.33 -50.42
C ASN A 5 31.26 21.83 -51.53
N THR A 6 29.95 21.77 -51.26
CA THR A 6 28.94 22.67 -51.84
C THR A 6 27.89 23.02 -50.80
N HIS A 7 27.91 24.30 -50.38
CA HIS A 7 26.81 24.99 -49.72
C HIS A 7 25.73 25.34 -50.74
N LEU A 8 24.45 25.28 -50.34
CA LEU A 8 23.43 26.18 -50.87
C LEU A 8 22.47 26.61 -49.74
N THR A 9 22.43 27.92 -49.52
CA THR A 9 21.55 28.64 -48.60
C THR A 9 20.29 29.12 -49.33
N LEU A 10 19.15 29.21 -48.59
CA LEU A 10 18.38 30.44 -48.31
C LEU A 10 16.83 30.36 -48.49
N LYS A 11 16.13 30.95 -47.50
CA LYS A 11 14.81 31.65 -47.49
C LYS A 11 13.48 30.91 -47.21
N ILE A 12 13.12 30.92 -45.92
CA ILE A 12 11.90 31.50 -45.27
C ILE A 12 10.70 31.86 -46.17
N LEU A 13 9.52 31.29 -45.85
CA LEU A 13 8.21 31.95 -45.58
C LEU A 13 7.17 30.85 -45.24
N LEU A 14 6.81 30.62 -43.98
CA LEU A 14 5.68 31.22 -43.22
C LEU A 14 4.29 30.90 -43.80
N TRP A 15 3.49 30.17 -43.02
CA TRP A 15 2.05 30.32 -42.69
C TRP A 15 1.36 28.96 -42.52
N GLY A 16 0.91 28.69 -41.29
CA GLY A 16 0.17 27.48 -40.92
C GLY A 16 -0.07 27.42 -39.41
N HIS A 17 -0.69 28.46 -38.85
CA HIS A 17 -1.16 28.48 -37.47
C HIS A 17 -2.29 27.46 -37.27
N THR A 18 -2.18 26.59 -36.27
CA THR A 18 -3.36 26.11 -35.51
C THR A 18 -2.96 25.62 -34.11
N LEU A 19 -3.06 26.56 -33.16
CA LEU A 19 -3.55 26.39 -31.79
C LEU A 19 -2.94 25.27 -30.92
N PHE A 20 -1.72 25.50 -30.42
CA PHE A 20 -1.31 24.97 -29.12
C PHE A 20 -2.05 25.76 -28.02
N GLY A 21 -3.18 25.22 -27.58
CA GLY A 21 -3.87 25.67 -26.37
C GLY A 21 -3.07 25.27 -25.15
N TYR A 22 -2.37 26.24 -24.54
CA TYR A 22 -1.88 26.18 -23.17
C TYR A 22 -3.02 25.75 -22.24
N CYS A 23 -2.98 24.52 -21.72
CA CYS A 23 -3.86 24.12 -20.64
C CYS A 23 -3.15 24.44 -19.33
N LYS A 24 -3.65 25.47 -18.63
CA LYS A 24 -3.17 25.89 -17.32
C LYS A 24 -3.20 24.71 -16.35
N GLU A 25 -2.03 24.43 -15.81
CA GLU A 25 -1.81 23.57 -14.65
C GLU A 25 -2.71 24.05 -13.51
N SER A 26 -3.73 23.26 -13.21
CA SER A 26 -4.68 23.54 -12.14
C SER A 26 -4.08 22.99 -10.85
N GLN A 27 -3.88 23.89 -9.88
CA GLN A 27 -3.28 23.61 -8.59
C GLN A 27 -3.98 22.43 -7.91
N ALA A 28 -3.15 21.47 -7.50
CA ALA A 28 -3.57 20.29 -6.74
C ALA A 28 -4.29 20.68 -5.46
N ALA A 29 -5.33 19.91 -5.13
CA ALA A 29 -6.05 20.01 -3.88
C ALA A 29 -5.10 19.79 -2.69
N ASP A 30 -5.26 20.66 -1.71
CA ASP A 30 -4.50 20.79 -0.47
C ASP A 30 -4.55 19.50 0.36
N SER A 31 -3.45 18.74 0.37
CA SER A 31 -3.24 17.63 1.31
C SER A 31 -2.76 18.22 2.64
N SER A 32 -3.67 18.36 3.59
CA SER A 32 -3.39 18.93 4.92
C SER A 32 -2.49 18.08 5.82
N ARG A 33 -1.90 16.99 5.32
CA ARG A 33 -0.88 16.21 6.03
C ARG A 33 0.48 16.54 5.46
N ALA A 34 1.24 17.34 6.21
CA ALA A 34 2.62 17.65 5.86
C ALA A 34 3.41 16.36 5.61
N THR A 35 3.95 16.23 4.40
CA THR A 35 4.92 15.21 3.96
C THR A 35 6.27 15.37 4.67
N THR A 36 6.27 15.77 5.95
CA THR A 36 7.51 15.82 6.72
C THR A 36 7.97 14.38 6.88
N PRO A 37 9.14 13.98 6.35
CA PRO A 37 9.62 12.62 6.49
C PRO A 37 9.75 12.33 7.98
N LEU A 38 8.91 11.42 8.48
CA LEU A 38 9.09 10.93 9.83
C LEU A 38 10.45 10.21 9.87
N PRO A 39 11.26 10.47 10.91
CA PRO A 39 12.58 9.87 10.99
C PRO A 39 12.44 8.35 10.98
N THR A 40 13.18 7.70 10.10
CA THR A 40 13.26 6.24 10.04
C THR A 40 13.58 5.72 11.45
N PRO A 41 12.86 4.69 11.96
CA PRO A 41 13.13 4.18 13.29
C PRO A 41 14.62 3.83 13.42
N LYS A 42 15.27 4.39 14.44
CA LYS A 42 16.69 4.15 14.70
C LYS A 42 16.94 2.70 15.16
N SER A 43 15.89 2.02 15.61
CA SER A 43 15.95 0.65 16.07
C SER A 43 14.62 -0.09 15.87
N TYR A 44 14.64 -1.40 16.10
CA TYR A 44 13.44 -2.25 16.13
C TYR A 44 12.47 -1.90 17.28
N ALA A 45 12.99 -1.29 18.35
CA ALA A 45 12.18 -0.97 19.51
C ALA A 45 11.40 0.34 19.25
N PRO A 46 10.09 0.38 19.53
CA PRO A 46 9.33 1.62 19.46
C PRO A 46 9.90 2.67 20.42
N GLU A 47 9.87 3.93 20.00
CA GLU A 47 10.42 5.06 20.75
C GLU A 47 9.29 5.96 21.25
N LYS A 48 9.39 6.42 22.51
CA LYS A 48 8.47 7.44 23.03
C LYS A 48 8.91 8.80 22.54
N ILE A 49 7.95 9.59 22.04
CA ILE A 49 8.19 10.94 21.55
C ILE A 49 7.16 11.92 22.14
N SER A 50 7.43 13.21 22.02
CA SER A 50 6.46 14.25 22.32
C SER A 50 5.29 14.17 21.35
N CYS A 51 4.06 14.19 21.87
CA CYS A 51 2.87 14.15 21.03
C CYS A 51 2.71 15.44 20.20
N PRO A 52 2.44 15.34 18.89
CA PRO A 52 2.00 16.48 18.11
C PRO A 52 0.71 17.05 18.67
N ALA A 53 0.59 18.38 18.74
CA ALA A 53 -0.56 19.05 19.37
C ALA A 53 -1.91 18.73 18.71
N SER A 54 -1.90 18.41 17.41
CA SER A 54 -3.07 18.06 16.60
C SER A 54 -3.37 16.56 16.55
N LEU A 55 -2.57 15.70 17.19
CA LEU A 55 -2.75 14.25 17.09
C LEU A 55 -3.93 13.79 17.96
N SER A 56 -4.95 13.23 17.30
CA SER A 56 -6.15 12.71 17.93
C SER A 56 -6.69 11.48 17.20
N VAL A 57 -7.42 10.64 17.93
CA VAL A 57 -8.22 9.55 17.35
C VAL A 57 -9.46 10.15 16.72
N SER A 58 -9.67 9.87 15.43
CA SER A 58 -10.92 10.18 14.75
C SER A 58 -11.92 9.07 15.04
N ILE A 59 -13.07 9.39 15.61
CA ILE A 59 -14.14 8.44 15.91
C ILE A 59 -15.38 8.88 15.14
N SER A 60 -16.00 7.96 14.39
CA SER A 60 -17.25 8.22 13.68
C SER A 60 -18.38 7.36 14.24
N SER A 61 -19.49 8.01 14.58
CA SER A 61 -20.75 7.37 14.99
C SER A 61 -21.79 7.32 13.86
N THR A 62 -21.53 7.96 12.71
CA THR A 62 -22.51 8.10 11.62
C THR A 62 -22.22 7.10 10.50
N TYR A 63 -23.22 6.30 10.14
CA TYR A 63 -23.18 5.37 9.01
C TYR A 63 -23.65 6.07 7.71
N PRO A 64 -23.03 5.80 6.53
CA PRO A 64 -21.81 5.02 6.34
C PRO A 64 -20.59 5.72 6.94
N TRP A 65 -19.72 4.97 7.61
CA TRP A 65 -18.54 5.56 8.24
C TRP A 65 -17.56 6.03 7.17
N PRO A 66 -16.98 7.23 7.31
CA PRO A 66 -16.05 7.76 6.32
C PRO A 66 -14.71 7.02 6.41
N THR A 67 -14.09 6.79 5.25
CA THR A 67 -12.68 6.40 5.18
C THR A 67 -11.79 7.59 5.54
N SER A 68 -10.50 7.36 5.79
CA SER A 68 -9.60 8.45 6.16
C SER A 68 -9.41 9.45 5.02
N SER A 69 -9.13 10.71 5.33
CA SER A 69 -8.87 11.73 4.31
C SER A 69 -7.66 11.38 3.43
N ALA A 70 -6.67 10.67 4.00
CA ALA A 70 -5.48 10.24 3.28
C ALA A 70 -5.81 9.11 2.27
N GLU A 71 -6.63 8.14 2.66
CA GLU A 71 -7.12 7.11 1.75
C GLU A 71 -7.97 7.73 0.63
N GLN A 72 -8.91 8.60 0.97
CA GLN A 72 -9.75 9.31 -0.02
C GLN A 72 -8.88 10.09 -1.03
N ALA A 73 -7.84 10.77 -0.55
CA ALA A 73 -6.91 11.52 -1.39
C ALA A 73 -6.11 10.59 -2.32
N TYR A 74 -5.60 9.47 -1.81
CA TYR A 74 -4.85 8.49 -2.60
C TYR A 74 -5.74 7.93 -3.73
N ILE A 75 -6.94 7.48 -3.40
CA ILE A 75 -7.87 6.87 -4.37
C ILE A 75 -8.35 7.88 -5.40
N SER A 76 -8.71 9.09 -4.97
CA SER A 76 -9.12 10.17 -5.88
C SER A 76 -8.01 10.49 -6.87
N SER A 77 -6.79 10.73 -6.38
CA SER A 77 -5.64 11.06 -7.22
C SER A 77 -5.19 9.90 -8.13
N LYS A 78 -5.25 8.65 -7.66
CA LYS A 78 -4.99 7.47 -8.50
C LYS A 78 -6.03 7.37 -9.63
N THR A 79 -7.30 7.59 -9.30
CA THR A 79 -8.41 7.50 -10.25
C THR A 79 -8.28 8.55 -11.35
N THR A 80 -7.92 9.80 -11.04
CA THR A 80 -7.72 10.86 -12.04
C THR A 80 -6.58 10.56 -13.01
N LYS A 81 -5.55 9.82 -12.56
CA LYS A 81 -4.44 9.36 -13.41
C LYS A 81 -4.75 8.10 -14.23
N SER A 82 -5.87 7.41 -13.95
CA SER A 82 -6.14 6.08 -14.51
C SER A 82 -6.72 6.05 -15.93
N LEU A 83 -7.11 7.20 -16.50
CA LEU A 83 -7.83 7.25 -17.77
C LEU A 83 -7.04 6.56 -18.91
N LYS A 84 -5.72 6.82 -18.98
CA LYS A 84 -4.87 6.20 -20.00
C LYS A 84 -4.73 4.68 -19.78
N THR A 85 -4.55 4.26 -18.53
CA THR A 85 -4.49 2.84 -18.16
C THR A 85 -5.78 2.11 -18.54
N TRP A 86 -6.94 2.74 -18.35
CA TRP A 86 -8.24 2.19 -18.77
C TRP A 86 -8.34 2.05 -20.28
N GLU A 87 -7.97 3.09 -21.03
CA GLU A 87 -7.95 3.05 -22.50
C GLU A 87 -7.04 1.92 -23.00
N ASP A 88 -5.81 1.84 -22.48
CA ASP A 88 -4.81 0.85 -22.90
C ASP A 88 -5.28 -0.58 -22.58
N TYR A 89 -5.83 -0.80 -21.39
CA TYR A 89 -6.35 -2.11 -21.01
C TYR A 89 -7.56 -2.52 -21.88
N LEU A 90 -8.57 -1.65 -22.03
CA LEU A 90 -9.77 -1.97 -22.79
C LEU A 90 -9.46 -2.20 -24.28
N CYS A 91 -8.53 -1.43 -24.86
CA CYS A 91 -8.02 -1.68 -26.20
C CYS A 91 -7.29 -3.03 -26.30
N ARG A 92 -6.48 -3.40 -25.29
CA ARG A 92 -5.75 -4.67 -25.24
C ARG A 92 -6.70 -5.87 -25.21
N VAL A 93 -7.77 -5.81 -24.42
CA VAL A 93 -8.76 -6.90 -24.34
C VAL A 93 -9.45 -7.11 -25.69
N ASN A 94 -9.70 -6.04 -26.44
CA ASN A 94 -10.31 -6.06 -27.78
C ASN A 94 -11.64 -6.83 -27.82
N LEU A 95 -12.58 -6.39 -26.97
CA LEU A 95 -13.91 -6.99 -26.85
C LEU A 95 -14.75 -6.70 -28.11
N THR A 96 -15.33 -7.74 -28.70
CA THR A 96 -16.22 -7.59 -29.86
C THR A 96 -17.46 -6.77 -29.50
N GLY A 97 -17.75 -5.73 -30.27
CA GLY A 97 -18.93 -4.87 -30.06
C GLY A 97 -18.79 -3.85 -28.92
N PHE A 98 -17.59 -3.67 -28.35
CA PHE A 98 -17.34 -2.71 -27.28
C PHE A 98 -16.56 -1.49 -27.80
N ASP A 99 -17.15 -0.30 -27.67
CA ASP A 99 -16.48 0.97 -28.01
C ASP A 99 -15.83 1.57 -26.76
N VAL A 100 -14.49 1.54 -26.74
CA VAL A 100 -13.67 2.07 -25.64
C VAL A 100 -13.88 3.57 -25.45
N LYS A 101 -14.02 4.34 -26.53
CA LYS A 101 -14.18 5.79 -26.46
C LYS A 101 -15.55 6.16 -25.90
N GLU A 102 -16.60 5.46 -26.34
CA GLU A 102 -17.94 5.70 -25.82
C GLU A 102 -18.03 5.29 -24.33
N PHE A 103 -17.39 4.18 -23.93
CA PHE A 103 -17.31 3.79 -22.51
C PHE A 103 -16.63 4.85 -21.64
N LEU A 104 -15.52 5.43 -22.08
CA LEU A 104 -14.75 6.42 -21.31
C LEU A 104 -15.27 7.86 -21.43
N LYS A 105 -16.28 8.11 -22.27
CA LYS A 105 -16.79 9.44 -22.58
C LYS A 105 -17.24 10.24 -21.36
N ASN A 106 -18.00 9.63 -20.46
CA ASN A 106 -18.47 10.30 -19.25
C ASN A 106 -17.31 10.63 -18.30
N SER A 107 -16.32 9.75 -18.17
CA SER A 107 -15.14 9.97 -17.33
C SER A 107 -14.21 11.05 -17.90
N THR A 108 -14.18 11.20 -19.22
CA THR A 108 -13.47 12.29 -19.90
C THR A 108 -14.20 13.63 -19.75
N ARG A 109 -15.54 13.64 -19.77
CA ARG A 109 -16.36 14.86 -19.65
C ARG A 109 -16.52 15.36 -18.22
N ASP A 110 -16.84 14.46 -17.29
CA ASP A 110 -17.29 14.79 -15.94
C ASP A 110 -16.20 14.58 -14.87
N GLY A 111 -14.97 14.23 -15.29
CA GLY A 111 -13.84 13.87 -14.43
C GLY A 111 -13.87 12.40 -14.00
N GLN A 112 -12.74 11.83 -13.59
CA GLN A 112 -12.65 10.41 -13.25
C GLN A 112 -13.02 10.16 -11.78
N VAL A 113 -14.05 9.34 -11.55
CA VAL A 113 -14.55 8.99 -10.22
C VAL A 113 -14.79 7.48 -10.13
N ALA A 114 -14.01 6.81 -9.28
CA ALA A 114 -14.07 5.37 -9.08
C ALA A 114 -15.43 4.96 -8.51
N GLY A 115 -16.01 3.91 -9.07
CA GLY A 115 -17.32 3.38 -8.69
C GLY A 115 -18.51 4.18 -9.22
N ARG A 116 -18.28 5.35 -9.85
CA ARG A 116 -19.33 6.18 -10.44
C ARG A 116 -19.29 6.16 -11.96
N ASN A 117 -18.18 6.57 -12.56
CA ASN A 117 -18.01 6.60 -14.02
C ASN A 117 -16.80 5.80 -14.52
N LEU A 118 -15.91 5.38 -13.61
CA LEU A 118 -14.95 4.31 -13.87
C LEU A 118 -15.22 3.15 -12.90
N PRO A 119 -15.05 1.89 -13.34
CA PRO A 119 -15.13 0.76 -12.43
C PRO A 119 -14.13 0.88 -11.26
N ASN A 120 -14.54 0.45 -10.06
CA ASN A 120 -13.65 0.40 -8.91
C ASN A 120 -13.23 -1.05 -8.67
N ILE A 121 -11.97 -1.37 -8.94
CA ILE A 121 -11.43 -2.72 -8.87
C ILE A 121 -10.59 -2.86 -7.60
N ALA A 122 -10.71 -4.01 -6.92
CA ALA A 122 -9.92 -4.34 -5.74
C ALA A 122 -9.47 -5.80 -5.79
N PHE A 123 -8.30 -6.07 -5.21
CA PHE A 123 -7.84 -7.43 -4.88
C PHE A 123 -8.17 -7.75 -3.43
N SER A 124 -8.68 -8.96 -3.20
CA SER A 124 -8.83 -9.52 -1.85
C SER A 124 -8.01 -10.81 -1.78
N LEU A 125 -7.00 -10.81 -0.92
CA LEU A 125 -5.95 -11.83 -0.87
C LEU A 125 -6.06 -12.61 0.45
N SER A 126 -6.35 -13.90 0.35
CA SER A 126 -6.59 -14.76 1.50
C SER A 126 -5.32 -15.08 2.29
N GLY A 127 -5.51 -15.44 3.55
CA GLY A 127 -4.49 -16.11 4.35
C GLY A 127 -4.31 -17.57 3.96
N GLY A 128 -3.21 -18.18 4.37
CA GLY A 128 -2.95 -19.61 4.11
C GLY A 128 -1.46 -19.97 3.98
N GLY A 129 -0.61 -19.27 4.76
CA GLY A 129 0.84 -19.45 4.72
C GLY A 129 1.47 -19.12 3.37
N ASN A 130 2.68 -19.63 3.15
CA ASN A 130 3.47 -19.38 1.94
C ASN A 130 2.73 -19.79 0.66
N ARG A 131 1.86 -20.80 0.72
CA ARG A 131 1.04 -21.20 -0.43
C ARG A 131 0.12 -20.06 -0.87
N ALA A 132 -0.73 -19.55 0.03
CA ALA A 132 -1.65 -18.47 -0.31
C ALA A 132 -0.91 -17.23 -0.83
N LEU A 133 0.23 -16.89 -0.21
CA LEU A 133 1.09 -15.80 -0.66
C LEU A 133 1.60 -16.02 -2.10
N LEU A 134 2.18 -17.18 -2.39
CA LEU A 134 2.77 -17.44 -3.72
C LEU A 134 1.69 -17.49 -4.80
N TYR A 135 0.52 -18.06 -4.49
CA TYR A 135 -0.63 -18.04 -5.40
C TYR A 135 -1.12 -16.61 -5.64
N ALA A 136 -1.33 -15.82 -4.59
CA ALA A 136 -1.73 -14.41 -4.71
C ALA A 136 -0.74 -13.62 -5.56
N ALA A 137 0.57 -13.76 -5.30
CA ALA A 137 1.63 -13.12 -6.06
C ALA A 137 1.59 -13.52 -7.55
N SER A 138 1.41 -14.81 -7.85
CA SER A 138 1.32 -15.29 -9.24
C SER A 138 0.10 -14.74 -9.99
N ILE A 139 -1.06 -14.64 -9.32
CA ILE A 139 -2.29 -14.09 -9.90
C ILE A 139 -2.13 -12.59 -10.14
N MET A 140 -1.57 -11.85 -9.18
CA MET A 140 -1.30 -10.43 -9.36
C MET A 140 -0.29 -10.18 -10.50
N ASP A 141 0.72 -11.05 -10.66
CA ASP A 141 1.68 -10.97 -11.78
C ASP A 141 1.03 -11.23 -13.14
N ALA A 142 0.02 -12.11 -13.18
CA ALA A 142 -0.79 -12.36 -14.38
C ALA A 142 -1.70 -11.19 -14.75
N PHE A 143 -1.87 -10.20 -13.86
CA PHE A 143 -2.61 -8.96 -14.09
C PHE A 143 -1.72 -7.73 -14.26
N ASP A 144 -0.40 -7.90 -14.13
CA ASP A 144 0.57 -6.82 -14.20
C ASP A 144 0.88 -6.46 -15.66
N SER A 145 0.65 -5.22 -16.07
CA SER A 145 1.02 -4.75 -17.43
C SER A 145 2.53 -4.74 -17.69
N ARG A 146 3.36 -4.84 -16.65
CA ARG A 146 4.81 -5.02 -16.79
C ARG A 146 5.19 -6.46 -17.18
N ASN A 147 4.23 -7.39 -17.17
CA ASN A 147 4.40 -8.76 -17.63
C ASN A 147 4.12 -8.88 -19.15
N PRO A 148 5.11 -9.21 -20.00
CA PRO A 148 4.86 -9.43 -21.41
C PRO A 148 3.87 -10.57 -21.67
N GLN A 149 3.90 -11.64 -20.87
CA GLN A 149 3.00 -12.78 -21.03
C GLN A 149 1.56 -12.43 -20.62
N ALA A 150 1.36 -11.60 -19.59
CA ALA A 150 0.03 -11.10 -19.26
C ALA A 150 -0.52 -10.18 -20.34
N ASN A 151 0.35 -9.37 -20.95
CA ASN A 151 -0.04 -8.49 -22.05
C ASN A 151 -0.47 -9.29 -23.29
N GLU A 152 0.26 -10.36 -23.62
CA GLU A 152 -0.09 -11.30 -24.69
C GLU A 152 -1.40 -12.04 -24.40
N ALA A 153 -1.58 -12.48 -23.14
CA ALA A 153 -2.83 -13.07 -22.66
C ALA A 153 -3.98 -12.07 -22.48
N ARG A 154 -3.73 -10.77 -22.74
CA ARG A 154 -4.68 -9.65 -22.60
C ARG A 154 -5.20 -9.39 -21.18
N THR A 155 -4.54 -9.92 -20.16
CA THR A 155 -4.89 -9.72 -18.74
C THR A 155 -4.06 -8.61 -18.08
N GLY A 156 -2.91 -8.25 -18.67
CA GLY A 156 -2.01 -7.21 -18.16
C GLY A 156 -2.67 -5.83 -18.13
N GLY A 157 -2.64 -5.18 -16.96
CA GLY A 157 -3.19 -3.84 -16.72
C GLY A 157 -4.22 -3.79 -15.59
N VAL A 158 -4.85 -4.92 -15.25
CA VAL A 158 -5.81 -4.99 -14.14
C VAL A 158 -5.15 -4.63 -12.81
N LEU A 159 -3.87 -5.00 -12.61
CA LEU A 159 -3.15 -4.63 -11.39
C LEU A 159 -3.00 -3.11 -11.26
N GLN A 160 -2.67 -2.42 -12.35
CA GLN A 160 -2.52 -0.96 -12.36
C GLN A 160 -3.87 -0.24 -12.18
N LEU A 161 -4.96 -0.83 -12.69
CA LEU A 161 -6.32 -0.34 -12.57
C LEU A 161 -6.95 -0.57 -11.19
N ALA A 162 -6.47 -1.55 -10.43
CA ALA A 162 -6.95 -1.81 -9.09
C ALA A 162 -6.64 -0.64 -8.15
N ASN A 163 -7.67 -0.17 -7.47
CA ASN A 163 -7.57 0.90 -6.48
C ASN A 163 -7.14 0.39 -5.11
N PHE A 164 -7.50 -0.84 -4.78
CA PHE A 164 -7.22 -1.45 -3.48
C PHE A 164 -6.64 -2.86 -3.63
N ALA A 165 -5.80 -3.25 -2.68
CA ALA A 165 -5.41 -4.62 -2.47
C ALA A 165 -5.43 -4.91 -0.97
N SER A 166 -6.35 -5.76 -0.53
CA SER A 166 -6.46 -6.19 0.86
C SER A 166 -5.85 -7.58 1.04
N GLY A 167 -5.13 -7.79 2.14
CA GLY A 167 -4.48 -9.07 2.43
C GLY A 167 -4.54 -9.42 3.91
N LEU A 168 -4.94 -10.66 4.21
CA LEU A 168 -4.95 -11.24 5.56
C LEU A 168 -3.79 -12.24 5.72
N SER A 169 -3.22 -12.31 6.93
CA SER A 169 -2.18 -13.29 7.29
C SER A 169 -1.00 -13.28 6.31
N ALA A 170 -0.69 -14.39 5.66
CA ALA A 170 0.43 -14.47 4.72
C ALA A 170 0.31 -13.48 3.55
N SER A 171 -0.91 -13.11 3.13
CA SER A 171 -1.09 -12.08 2.10
C SER A 171 -0.91 -10.66 2.63
N SER A 172 -0.97 -10.44 3.95
CA SER A 172 -0.47 -9.18 4.53
C SER A 172 1.05 -9.09 4.38
N TRP A 173 1.76 -10.20 4.58
CA TRP A 173 3.21 -10.26 4.38
C TRP A 173 3.58 -10.05 2.90
N LEU A 174 2.78 -10.57 1.96
CA LEU A 174 2.89 -10.25 0.53
C LEU A 174 2.85 -8.74 0.29
N LEU A 175 1.77 -8.07 0.70
CA LEU A 175 1.60 -6.64 0.44
C LEU A 175 2.67 -5.78 1.14
N ALA A 176 3.02 -6.12 2.37
CA ALA A 176 4.09 -5.45 3.11
C ALA A 176 5.45 -5.60 2.44
N SER A 177 5.83 -6.83 2.06
CA SER A 177 7.13 -7.09 1.42
C SER A 177 7.20 -6.51 0.01
N TRP A 178 6.10 -6.54 -0.73
CA TRP A 178 5.98 -5.92 -2.05
C TRP A 178 6.14 -4.40 -1.98
N GLY A 179 5.42 -3.73 -1.06
CA GLY A 179 5.58 -2.29 -0.85
C GLY A 179 6.98 -1.91 -0.35
N ASN A 180 7.57 -2.72 0.53
CA ASN A 180 8.94 -2.52 0.97
C ASN A 180 9.95 -2.57 -0.20
N ALA A 181 9.76 -3.53 -1.10
CA ALA A 181 10.57 -3.68 -2.30
C ALA A 181 10.21 -2.66 -3.40
N ASN A 182 9.54 -1.55 -3.07
CA ASN A 182 9.13 -0.52 -4.03
C ASN A 182 8.28 -1.10 -5.18
N PHE A 183 7.41 -2.05 -4.84
CA PHE A 183 6.43 -2.64 -5.75
C PHE A 183 6.99 -3.23 -7.06
N ILE A 184 8.22 -3.77 -7.01
CA ILE A 184 8.83 -4.54 -8.11
C ILE A 184 7.94 -5.68 -8.63
N ARG A 185 8.29 -6.23 -9.79
CA ARG A 185 7.66 -7.43 -10.38
C ARG A 185 7.68 -8.60 -9.39
N PHE A 186 6.63 -9.43 -9.37
CA PHE A 186 6.55 -10.55 -8.40
C PHE A 186 7.63 -11.61 -8.56
N PRO A 187 8.09 -11.99 -9.78
CA PRO A 187 9.25 -12.87 -9.93
C PRO A 187 10.52 -12.30 -9.29
N GLU A 188 10.78 -11.00 -9.49
CA GLU A 188 11.93 -10.32 -8.89
C GLU A 188 11.80 -10.24 -7.36
N LEU A 189 10.58 -10.02 -6.84
CA LEU A 189 10.30 -10.06 -5.41
C LEU A 189 10.60 -11.44 -4.82
N ALA A 190 10.21 -12.51 -5.51
CA ALA A 190 10.49 -13.87 -5.10
C ALA A 190 11.99 -14.17 -5.06
N ASP A 191 12.74 -13.71 -6.07
CA ASP A 191 14.18 -13.96 -6.19
C ASP A 191 15.03 -13.09 -5.24
N ASN A 192 14.60 -11.87 -4.96
CA ASN A 192 15.38 -10.93 -4.14
C ASN A 192 14.97 -10.94 -2.67
N ALA A 193 13.67 -10.80 -2.39
CA ALA A 193 13.17 -10.57 -1.04
C ALA A 193 12.73 -11.86 -0.33
N TRP A 194 12.18 -12.83 -1.07
CA TRP A 194 11.66 -14.06 -0.47
C TRP A 194 12.59 -15.26 -0.59
N HIS A 195 13.65 -15.17 -1.40
CA HIS A 195 14.54 -16.29 -1.66
C HIS A 195 15.12 -16.86 -0.37
N SER A 196 15.62 -16.03 0.55
CA SER A 196 16.11 -16.48 1.86
C SER A 196 15.00 -17.09 2.73
N ALA A 197 13.81 -16.49 2.71
CA ALA A 197 12.65 -16.88 3.50
C ALA A 197 12.06 -18.24 3.09
N PHE A 198 12.15 -18.60 1.81
CA PHE A 198 11.61 -19.85 1.26
C PHE A 198 12.65 -20.95 1.05
N THR A 199 13.94 -20.62 0.91
CA THR A 199 15.01 -21.63 0.78
C THR A 199 15.42 -22.26 2.12
N HIS A 200 15.18 -21.58 3.23
CA HIS A 200 15.42 -22.13 4.57
C HIS A 200 14.08 -22.49 5.19
N GLY A 201 13.73 -23.77 5.26
CA GLY A 201 12.49 -24.21 5.92
C GLY A 201 12.39 -23.70 7.37
N TYR A 202 11.17 -23.63 7.92
CA TYR A 202 10.90 -23.14 9.28
C TYR A 202 11.79 -23.80 10.36
N PHE A 203 12.20 -25.05 10.13
CA PHE A 203 13.05 -25.86 11.02
C PHE A 203 14.54 -25.93 10.62
N SER A 204 14.99 -25.03 9.73
CA SER A 204 16.40 -24.97 9.31
C SER A 204 17.34 -24.66 10.47
N TRP A 205 18.42 -25.44 10.61
CA TRP A 205 19.48 -25.26 11.62
C TRP A 205 20.16 -23.88 11.53
N LYS A 206 20.14 -23.23 10.34
CA LYS A 206 20.60 -21.83 10.16
C LYS A 206 19.66 -20.80 10.79
N ARG A 207 18.35 -21.08 10.88
CA ARG A 207 17.34 -20.22 11.53
C ARG A 207 17.42 -20.36 13.05
N MET A 208 17.72 -21.56 13.56
CA MET A 208 17.95 -21.83 14.99
C MET A 208 19.17 -21.07 15.56
N LYS A 209 20.19 -20.78 14.74
CA LYS A 209 21.33 -19.93 15.12
C LYS A 209 21.00 -18.42 15.24
N HIS A 210 19.90 -17.94 14.65
CA HIS A 210 19.45 -16.55 14.75
C HIS A 210 18.51 -16.29 15.94
N TYR A 211 18.07 -17.35 16.64
CA TYR A 211 17.24 -17.30 17.84
C TYR A 211 17.75 -16.36 18.97
N PRO A 212 19.08 -16.24 19.23
CA PRO A 212 19.61 -15.30 20.22
C PRO A 212 19.36 -13.82 19.86
N HIS A 213 19.37 -13.47 18.56
CA HIS A 213 19.10 -12.12 18.09
C HIS A 213 17.61 -11.77 18.23
N HIS A 214 16.72 -12.72 17.88
CA HIS A 214 15.28 -12.59 18.16
C HIS A 214 15.01 -12.39 19.65
N TYR A 215 15.60 -13.23 20.53
CA TYR A 215 15.42 -13.09 21.98
C TYR A 215 15.88 -11.72 22.52
N ARG A 216 16.96 -11.15 21.96
CA ARG A 216 17.46 -9.81 22.32
C ARG A 216 16.49 -8.72 21.90
N ASP A 217 15.90 -8.81 20.71
CA ASP A 217 14.96 -7.80 20.20
C ASP A 217 13.59 -7.90 20.90
N LEU A 218 13.11 -9.12 21.18
CA LEU A 218 11.95 -9.37 22.05
C LEU A 218 12.18 -8.80 23.47
N ARG A 219 13.39 -8.98 24.04
CA ARG A 219 13.77 -8.36 25.32
C ARG A 219 13.81 -6.84 25.26
N LYS A 220 14.27 -6.23 24.15
CA LYS A 220 14.24 -4.77 23.99
C LYS A 220 12.81 -4.24 23.94
N LYS A 221 11.90 -4.92 23.23
CA LYS A 221 10.48 -4.56 23.15
C LYS A 221 9.76 -4.73 24.49
N LYS A 222 10.03 -5.84 25.20
CA LYS A 222 9.54 -6.07 26.58
C LYS A 222 10.12 -5.06 27.57
N LYS A 223 11.40 -4.71 27.45
CA LYS A 223 12.05 -3.67 28.28
C LYS A 223 11.55 -2.25 27.96
N ALA A 224 11.09 -2.01 26.74
CA ALA A 224 10.38 -0.80 26.34
C ALA A 224 8.91 -0.76 26.78
N GLY A 225 8.40 -1.82 27.42
CA GLY A 225 7.07 -1.88 28.02
C GLY A 225 5.95 -2.39 27.10
N PHE A 226 6.28 -2.99 25.94
CA PHE A 226 5.28 -3.47 24.97
C PHE A 226 5.13 -5.00 25.00
N HIS A 227 3.89 -5.49 24.88
CA HIS A 227 3.59 -6.91 24.70
C HIS A 227 4.11 -7.43 23.35
N VAL A 228 4.56 -8.69 23.31
CA VAL A 228 5.20 -9.28 22.13
C VAL A 228 4.58 -10.63 21.78
N SER A 229 4.23 -10.84 20.51
CA SER A 229 3.75 -12.11 19.95
C SER A 229 4.82 -12.76 19.04
N VAL A 230 4.77 -14.09 18.89
CA VAL A 230 5.89 -14.97 18.47
C VAL A 230 6.15 -15.06 16.96
N VAL A 231 5.40 -14.34 16.10
CA VAL A 231 5.45 -14.56 14.64
C VAL A 231 6.32 -13.53 13.91
N GLU A 232 7.62 -13.45 14.23
CA GLU A 232 8.54 -12.48 13.60
C GLU A 232 9.52 -13.21 12.64
N ASN A 233 9.33 -13.06 11.31
CA ASN A 233 10.25 -13.60 10.30
C ASN A 233 11.30 -12.55 9.88
N ASP A 234 12.56 -13.00 9.92
CA ASP A 234 13.82 -12.38 9.45
C ASP A 234 14.20 -10.98 10.01
N PRO A 235 15.13 -10.90 10.97
CA PRO A 235 15.44 -9.67 11.69
C PRO A 235 16.28 -8.66 10.88
N ASP A 236 17.02 -9.02 9.84
CA ASP A 236 18.03 -8.09 9.32
C ASP A 236 17.51 -7.08 8.28
N VAL A 237 16.42 -7.39 7.57
CA VAL A 237 15.85 -6.49 6.53
C VAL A 237 14.58 -5.76 7.00
N GLY A 238 13.82 -6.31 7.96
CA GLY A 238 12.58 -5.72 8.46
C GLY A 238 12.71 -4.73 9.62
N ARG A 239 13.92 -4.55 10.19
CA ARG A 239 14.10 -3.86 11.48
C ARG A 239 13.91 -2.35 11.49
N THR A 240 14.01 -1.69 10.35
CA THR A 240 13.89 -0.22 10.22
C THR A 240 12.78 0.21 9.27
N LEU A 241 12.13 -0.75 8.61
CA LEU A 241 11.10 -0.49 7.62
C LEU A 241 9.71 -0.59 8.25
N THR A 242 8.98 0.50 8.15
CA THR A 242 7.65 0.67 8.72
C THR A 242 6.60 0.71 7.63
N LEU A 243 5.35 0.40 7.97
CA LEU A 243 4.25 0.54 7.02
C LEU A 243 4.08 2.00 6.58
N SER A 244 4.27 2.96 7.50
CA SER A 244 4.32 4.40 7.18
C SER A 244 5.40 4.79 6.18
N SER A 245 6.51 4.05 6.10
CA SER A 245 7.63 4.36 5.20
C SER A 245 7.30 4.08 3.73
N LEU A 246 6.27 3.28 3.44
CA LEU A 246 5.80 3.03 2.06
C LEU A 246 5.40 4.32 1.36
N ARG A 247 5.01 5.36 2.12
CA ARG A 247 4.69 6.70 1.58
C ARG A 247 5.84 7.38 0.85
N SER A 248 7.08 6.93 1.08
CA SER A 248 8.27 7.45 0.39
C SER A 248 8.71 6.61 -0.81
N LYS A 249 8.01 5.50 -1.10
CA LYS A 249 8.30 4.62 -2.24
C LYS A 249 7.78 5.26 -3.53
N SER A 250 8.59 5.26 -4.60
CA SER A 250 8.27 6.00 -5.82
C SER A 250 6.95 5.54 -6.44
N GLU A 251 6.72 4.23 -6.51
CA GLU A 251 5.47 3.67 -7.07
C GLU A 251 4.24 4.06 -6.25
N TYR A 252 4.38 4.22 -4.93
CA TYR A 252 3.30 4.69 -4.06
C TYR A 252 3.03 6.18 -4.26
N VAL A 253 4.09 7.00 -4.33
CA VAL A 253 3.99 8.45 -4.60
C VAL A 253 3.36 8.70 -5.97
N GLU A 254 3.76 7.93 -6.98
CA GLU A 254 3.18 7.99 -8.32
C GLU A 254 1.75 7.46 -8.38
N GLN A 255 1.36 6.64 -7.40
CA GLN A 255 0.07 5.96 -7.29
C GLN A 255 -0.16 4.96 -8.43
N SER A 256 0.92 4.34 -8.91
CA SER A 256 0.89 3.33 -9.97
C SER A 256 0.35 1.98 -9.49
N VAL A 257 0.28 1.78 -8.17
CA VAL A 257 -0.09 0.53 -7.48
C VAL A 257 -1.40 0.67 -6.69
N PRO A 258 -2.11 -0.43 -6.40
CA PRO A 258 -3.28 -0.41 -5.52
C PRO A 258 -2.90 0.03 -4.10
N PHE A 259 -3.83 0.70 -3.42
CA PHE A 259 -3.69 1.07 -2.01
C PHE A 259 -3.66 -0.21 -1.15
N PRO A 260 -2.56 -0.49 -0.43
CA PRO A 260 -2.40 -1.74 0.30
C PRO A 260 -3.12 -1.66 1.66
N ILE A 261 -3.94 -2.67 1.95
CA ILE A 261 -4.69 -2.80 3.20
C ILE A 261 -4.33 -4.15 3.84
N LEU A 262 -3.68 -4.11 4.99
CA LEU A 262 -3.41 -5.31 5.77
C LEU A 262 -4.56 -5.48 6.76
N VAL A 263 -5.25 -6.61 6.69
CA VAL A 263 -6.41 -6.88 7.52
C VAL A 263 -6.04 -7.87 8.61
N THR A 264 -6.56 -7.65 9.81
CA THR A 264 -6.63 -8.66 10.87
C THR A 264 -7.94 -8.55 11.63
N THR A 265 -8.32 -9.61 12.34
CA THR A 265 -9.47 -9.64 13.23
C THR A 265 -8.99 -9.95 14.64
N SER A 266 -9.59 -9.34 15.65
CA SER A 266 -9.32 -9.74 17.04
C SER A 266 -10.50 -10.51 17.62
N ARG A 267 -10.21 -11.40 18.57
CA ARG A 267 -11.27 -12.06 19.34
C ARG A 267 -11.73 -11.13 20.46
N LYS A 268 -13.01 -11.19 20.82
CA LYS A 268 -13.54 -10.43 21.98
C LYS A 268 -12.87 -10.87 23.28
N GLN A 269 -12.55 -12.17 23.39
CA GLN A 269 -11.86 -12.79 24.51
C GLN A 269 -10.98 -13.95 23.99
N GLU A 270 -9.91 -14.28 24.72
CA GLU A 270 -9.05 -15.41 24.38
C GLU A 270 -9.88 -16.72 24.30
N GLY A 271 -9.74 -17.45 23.21
CA GLY A 271 -10.50 -18.69 22.95
C GLY A 271 -11.95 -18.50 22.48
N ALA A 272 -12.47 -17.27 22.41
CA ALA A 272 -13.80 -17.01 21.83
C ALA A 272 -13.78 -17.12 20.30
N ASP A 273 -14.83 -17.67 19.71
CA ASP A 273 -14.98 -17.71 18.25
C ASP A 273 -15.10 -16.29 17.66
N LEU A 274 -14.62 -16.16 16.42
CA LEU A 274 -14.85 -14.94 15.64
C LEU A 274 -16.31 -14.91 15.19
N ASP A 275 -16.97 -13.78 15.42
CA ASP A 275 -18.36 -13.51 15.06
C ASP A 275 -18.47 -12.19 14.29
N LEU A 276 -19.70 -11.82 13.87
CA LEU A 276 -19.97 -10.57 13.13
C LEU A 276 -19.69 -9.30 13.95
N ASP A 277 -19.54 -9.45 15.27
CA ASP A 277 -19.21 -8.40 16.21
C ASP A 277 -17.72 -8.43 16.59
N SER A 278 -16.90 -9.22 15.89
CA SER A 278 -15.46 -9.22 16.12
C SER A 278 -14.85 -8.03 15.38
N PRO A 279 -14.08 -7.17 16.06
CA PRO A 279 -13.55 -5.97 15.43
C PRO A 279 -12.54 -6.35 14.34
N ILE A 280 -12.67 -5.68 13.21
CA ILE A 280 -11.73 -5.77 12.10
C ILE A 280 -10.77 -4.60 12.21
N TYR A 281 -9.47 -4.89 12.12
CA TYR A 281 -8.43 -3.89 12.08
C TYR A 281 -7.82 -3.85 10.68
N GLU A 282 -7.70 -2.65 10.15
CA GLU A 282 -7.00 -2.40 8.89
C GLU A 282 -5.75 -1.58 9.17
N PHE A 283 -4.63 -2.01 8.62
CA PHE A 283 -3.39 -1.25 8.64
C PHE A 283 -3.05 -0.85 7.21
N THR A 284 -2.87 0.44 7.00
CA THR A 284 -2.54 1.04 5.71
C THR A 284 -1.26 1.88 5.87
N PRO A 285 -0.61 2.30 4.78
CA PRO A 285 0.52 3.23 4.87
C PRO A 285 0.18 4.58 5.52
N GLU A 286 -1.10 4.93 5.60
CA GLU A 286 -1.56 6.21 6.14
C GLU A 286 -2.04 6.08 7.59
N ASP A 287 -2.92 5.11 7.83
CA ASP A 287 -3.70 5.00 9.06
C ASP A 287 -3.93 3.54 9.47
N ILE A 288 -4.21 3.36 10.76
CA ILE A 288 -4.87 2.20 11.33
C ILE A 288 -6.36 2.50 11.50
N ASN A 289 -7.22 1.63 11.01
CA ASN A 289 -8.67 1.70 11.18
C ASN A 289 -9.16 0.53 12.03
N VAL A 290 -10.16 0.80 12.86
CA VAL A 290 -10.96 -0.19 13.57
C VAL A 290 -12.37 -0.13 13.05
N TRP A 291 -12.90 -1.28 12.64
CA TRP A 291 -14.27 -1.44 12.16
C TRP A 291 -15.01 -2.38 13.10
N HIS A 292 -16.02 -1.85 13.77
CA HIS A 292 -16.88 -2.60 14.70
C HIS A 292 -18.26 -1.92 14.78
N PRO A 293 -19.37 -2.67 14.94
CA PRO A 293 -20.71 -2.07 14.99
C PRO A 293 -20.87 -0.92 15.99
N THR A 294 -20.12 -0.94 17.10
CA THR A 294 -20.18 0.09 18.16
C THR A 294 -18.98 1.04 18.20
N LEU A 295 -17.92 0.79 17.42
CA LEU A 295 -16.70 1.60 17.47
C LEU A 295 -16.01 1.60 16.10
N ASN A 296 -16.02 2.77 15.44
CA ASN A 296 -15.24 2.99 14.24
C ASN A 296 -14.26 4.13 14.50
N ALA A 297 -12.97 3.79 14.43
CA ALA A 297 -11.91 4.70 14.81
C ALA A 297 -10.75 4.64 13.82
N THR A 298 -10.20 5.80 13.49
CA THR A 298 -9.04 5.96 12.62
C THR A 298 -7.94 6.69 13.36
N PHE A 299 -6.71 6.21 13.22
CA PHE A 299 -5.53 6.83 13.82
C PHE A 299 -4.33 6.74 12.86
N PRO A 300 -3.49 7.77 12.79
CA PRO A 300 -2.23 7.72 12.04
C PRO A 300 -1.34 6.50 12.34
N ILE A 301 -0.96 5.75 11.30
CA ILE A 301 -0.23 4.47 11.46
C ILE A 301 1.15 4.66 12.10
N GLU A 302 1.85 5.75 11.80
CA GLU A 302 3.17 6.04 12.36
C GLU A 302 3.18 6.19 13.89
N TYR A 303 2.01 6.49 14.48
CA TYR A 303 1.84 6.68 15.92
C TYR A 303 1.22 5.44 16.58
N LEU A 304 1.16 4.30 15.88
CA LEU A 304 0.64 3.05 16.43
C LEU A 304 1.28 2.72 17.79
N GLY A 305 0.48 2.27 18.76
CA GLY A 305 0.93 2.01 20.13
C GLY A 305 0.93 3.23 21.06
N SER A 306 0.56 4.41 20.55
CA SER A 306 0.26 5.60 21.36
C SER A 306 -1.01 5.42 22.19
N LYS A 307 -1.16 6.20 23.26
CA LYS A 307 -2.37 6.27 24.08
C LYS A 307 -3.09 7.59 23.83
N ALA A 308 -4.42 7.51 23.77
CA ALA A 308 -5.29 8.67 23.72
C ALA A 308 -6.05 8.84 25.04
N GLY A 309 -6.33 10.09 25.41
CA GLY A 309 -7.20 10.40 26.54
C GLY A 309 -8.62 9.95 26.27
N ALA A 310 -9.23 9.21 27.20
CA ALA A 310 -10.54 8.59 27.03
C ALA A 310 -11.69 9.57 26.74
N VAL A 311 -11.54 10.86 27.08
CA VAL A 311 -12.57 11.90 26.91
C VAL A 311 -12.23 12.87 25.79
N THR A 312 -10.95 13.20 25.62
CA THR A 312 -10.52 14.24 24.68
C THR A 312 -10.18 13.68 23.30
N ASN A 313 -10.01 12.36 23.19
CA ASN A 313 -9.45 11.65 22.02
C ASN A 313 -8.06 12.16 21.59
N LYS A 314 -7.44 13.08 22.35
CA LYS A 314 -6.10 13.61 22.07
C LYS A 314 -5.06 12.62 22.56
N ALA A 315 -3.98 12.50 21.80
CA ALA A 315 -2.85 11.67 22.20
C ALA A 315 -2.20 12.23 23.49
N THR A 316 -2.01 11.37 24.48
CA THR A 316 -1.41 11.70 25.78
C THR A 316 -0.03 11.08 25.95
N GLU A 317 0.20 9.92 25.35
CA GLU A 317 1.51 9.27 25.25
C GLU A 317 1.75 8.87 23.80
N CYS A 318 2.81 9.38 23.17
CA CYS A 318 3.08 9.10 21.76
C CYS A 318 4.27 8.19 21.56
N VAL A 319 4.11 7.26 20.64
CA VAL A 319 5.07 6.21 20.28
C VAL A 319 5.24 6.20 18.77
N THR A 320 6.46 6.03 18.28
CA THR A 320 6.76 5.81 16.86
C THR A 320 7.57 4.54 16.64
N GLY A 321 7.54 4.04 15.40
CA GLY A 321 8.27 2.83 15.00
C GLY A 321 7.62 1.51 15.43
N PHE A 322 6.42 1.58 16.03
CA PHE A 322 5.65 0.38 16.35
C PHE A 322 5.06 -0.29 15.10
N ASP A 323 4.82 0.48 14.04
CA ASP A 323 4.37 0.05 12.72
C ASP A 323 5.49 -0.60 11.88
N ASN A 324 6.55 -1.08 12.54
CA ASN A 324 7.55 -1.93 11.92
C ASN A 324 6.88 -3.16 11.28
N LEU A 325 7.23 -3.43 10.01
CA LEU A 325 6.62 -4.50 9.23
C LEU A 325 6.80 -5.89 9.87
N GLY A 326 7.90 -6.16 10.58
CA GLY A 326 8.09 -7.40 11.34
C GLY A 326 7.03 -7.60 12.42
N SER A 327 6.67 -6.54 13.15
CA SER A 327 5.64 -6.61 14.20
C SER A 327 4.21 -6.61 13.64
N LEU A 328 3.95 -5.92 12.54
CA LEU A 328 2.62 -5.88 11.93
C LEU A 328 2.28 -7.19 11.23
N ASN A 329 3.23 -7.76 10.49
CA ASN A 329 3.07 -9.07 9.87
C ASN A 329 2.87 -10.17 10.91
N ALA A 330 3.52 -10.05 12.08
CA ALA A 330 3.30 -10.96 13.20
C ALA A 330 1.85 -10.91 13.70
N LYS A 331 1.27 -9.72 13.81
CA LYS A 331 -0.10 -9.51 14.28
C LYS A 331 -1.14 -9.94 13.25
N SER A 332 -0.94 -9.63 11.97
CA SER A 332 -1.87 -10.08 10.92
C SER A 332 -1.80 -11.57 10.64
N SER A 333 -0.66 -12.21 10.93
CA SER A 333 -0.47 -13.65 10.81
C SER A 333 -0.87 -14.42 12.07
N ALA A 334 -0.97 -13.74 13.22
CA ALA A 334 -1.49 -14.31 14.45
C ALA A 334 -3.03 -14.26 14.40
N LEU A 335 -3.65 -15.43 14.27
CA LEU A 335 -5.09 -15.62 14.43
C LEU A 335 -5.59 -15.31 15.86
N ASP A 336 -4.67 -14.95 16.76
CA ASP A 336 -4.90 -14.69 18.18
C ASP A 336 -4.26 -13.35 18.54
N SER A 337 -5.02 -12.27 18.42
CA SER A 337 -4.78 -11.05 19.20
C SER A 337 -6.08 -10.50 19.74
#